data_AF-A0A917XYQ1-F1
#
_entry.id   AF-A0A917XYQ1-F1
#
_cell.length_a   1.000
_cell.length_b   1.000
_cell.length_c   1.000
_cell.angle_alpha   90.00
_cell.angle_beta   90.00
_cell.angle_gamma   90.00
#
_symmetry.space_group_name_H-M   'P 1'
#
loop_
_entity.id
_entity.type
_entity.pdbx_description
1 polymer ?
#
loop_
_entity_poly.entity_id
_entity_poly.type
_entity_poly.pdbx_seq_one_letter_code
_entity_poly.pdbx_strand_id
1 'polypeptide(L)'
;MAEQKGIRAKAQQFGSYLSGMIMPNIGAFIAWGIITALFIEDGWLPNAQLATMVDPMLHYLLPLLIGFTGGRMVYDIRGGIVGATATMGVIVGADIPMFLGAMVMGPLAGYLMKKIDDLFQAKIRQGFEMLYNNFSAGILAALLAIVAVYAIGPVVEGLNTMLAAGVGVIINAGLLPLANIIIEPAKILFLNNAINHGILSPIGADQASEVGKSILFLLEANPGPGIGILLAFMIFGKGASKSSAPGAAIIQFFGGIHEIYFPYVLMKPILILAVIAGGVSGVFMFQLFGAGLVAPSSPGSIFAVLAMTAQDSYLGVILGVLVAAAVTFVISAIILKSSKTETDSLADATGKMEEMKGKKSSVTGALNQDEEENEDIIKTVTIQKKKPEQIDKIIFACDAGMGSSAMGASLLKNKFKKLDIDISVTNKAINDIPNDADIVITHKDLTDRAKAKVPTAEHISVDNFLNSPKYDELIDRLLTGEVTDDSDQGTEETAPEPEHEKEEVNKIIFACDAGMGSSAMGASLLKNKFKKADIDIFVTNKAINDIPDDADIVITHKDLTNRAKNKLPTAEHISVDNFLSSPKYDELVERLKDN
;
A
#
# COMPACT_ATOMS: atom_id res chain seq x y z
N MET A 1 20.14 -0.85 24.36
CA MET A 1 18.90 -0.79 23.53
C MET A 1 18.93 0.27 22.44
N ALA A 2 19.60 1.42 22.58
CA ALA A 2 19.74 2.41 21.50
C ALA A 2 20.61 1.93 20.32
N GLU A 3 21.63 1.12 20.59
CA GLU A 3 22.60 0.64 19.59
C GLU A 3 22.02 -0.44 18.63
N GLN A 4 21.13 -1.31 19.14
CA GLN A 4 20.41 -2.31 18.34
C GLN A 4 19.38 -1.67 17.39
N LYS A 5 18.78 -0.52 17.76
CA LYS A 5 17.90 0.25 16.85
C LYS A 5 18.66 0.75 15.63
N GLY A 6 19.95 1.11 15.77
CA GLY A 6 20.79 1.61 14.67
C GLY A 6 21.13 0.55 13.62
N ILE A 7 21.47 -0.68 14.03
CA ILE A 7 21.82 -1.76 13.09
C ILE A 7 20.60 -2.21 12.30
N ARG A 8 19.45 -2.38 12.97
CA ARG A 8 18.18 -2.73 12.32
C ARG A 8 17.74 -1.66 11.31
N ALA A 9 17.78 -0.39 11.70
CA ALA A 9 17.42 0.71 10.80
C ALA A 9 18.32 0.78 9.57
N LYS A 10 19.63 0.56 9.73
CA LYS A 10 20.57 0.49 8.59
C LYS A 10 20.30 -0.69 7.67
N ALA A 11 20.03 -1.88 8.22
CA ALA A 11 19.68 -3.06 7.42
C ALA A 11 18.37 -2.85 6.64
N GLN A 12 17.37 -2.24 7.26
CA GLN A 12 16.10 -1.92 6.62
C GLN A 12 16.25 -0.84 5.55
N GLN A 13 17.06 0.20 5.80
CA GLN A 13 17.36 1.24 4.81
C GLN A 13 18.11 0.67 3.60
N PHE A 14 19.11 -0.18 3.85
CA PHE A 14 19.85 -0.87 2.80
C PHE A 14 18.94 -1.80 1.99
N GLY A 15 18.11 -2.61 2.66
CA GLY A 15 17.13 -3.48 2.03
C GLY A 15 16.11 -2.71 1.19
N SER A 16 15.56 -1.62 1.73
CA SER A 16 14.62 -0.74 1.02
C SER A 16 15.26 -0.10 -0.22
N TYR A 17 16.55 0.24 -0.15
CA TYR A 17 17.30 0.78 -1.27
C TYR A 17 17.47 -0.26 -2.38
N LEU A 18 17.85 -1.50 -2.04
CA LEU A 18 17.95 -2.61 -3.02
C LEU A 18 16.59 -2.94 -3.64
N SER A 19 15.54 -3.07 -2.83
CA SER A 19 14.18 -3.32 -3.33
C SER A 19 13.68 -2.19 -4.22
N GLY A 20 14.03 -0.94 -3.92
CA GLY A 20 13.67 0.22 -4.73
C GLY A 20 14.22 0.17 -6.16
N MET A 21 15.30 -0.57 -6.40
CA MET A 21 15.86 -0.77 -7.74
C MET A 21 15.14 -1.86 -8.55
N ILE A 22 14.49 -2.83 -7.89
CA ILE A 22 13.81 -3.95 -8.56
C ILE A 22 12.30 -3.74 -8.64
N MET A 23 11.68 -3.25 -7.58
CA MET A 23 10.22 -3.19 -7.44
C MET A 23 9.52 -2.43 -8.59
N PRO A 24 10.03 -1.27 -9.06
CA PRO A 24 9.46 -0.58 -10.23
C PRO A 24 9.53 -1.40 -11.52
N ASN A 25 10.41 -2.41 -11.58
CA ASN A 25 10.69 -3.23 -12.75
C ASN A 25 10.07 -4.64 -12.66
N ILE A 26 9.35 -4.98 -11.59
CA ILE A 26 8.74 -6.31 -11.41
C ILE A 26 7.85 -6.72 -12.59
N GLY A 27 7.15 -5.76 -13.20
CA GLY A 27 6.35 -6.03 -14.40
C GLY A 27 7.16 -6.65 -15.55
N ALA A 28 8.42 -6.25 -15.73
CA ALA A 28 9.31 -6.83 -16.73
C ALA A 28 9.75 -8.25 -16.35
N PHE A 29 10.01 -8.52 -15.07
CA PHE A 29 10.31 -9.87 -14.57
C PHE A 29 9.12 -10.83 -14.78
N ILE A 30 7.90 -10.36 -14.53
CA ILE A 30 6.68 -11.14 -14.75
C ILE A 30 6.48 -11.39 -16.25
N ALA A 31 6.65 -10.37 -17.10
CA ALA A 31 6.53 -10.53 -18.55
C ALA A 31 7.55 -11.55 -19.09
N TRP A 32 8.81 -11.46 -18.65
CA TRP A 32 9.82 -12.47 -18.94
C TRP A 32 9.39 -13.85 -18.48
N GLY A 33 8.94 -13.98 -17.22
CA GLY A 33 8.48 -15.25 -16.66
C GLY A 33 7.31 -15.89 -17.40
N ILE A 34 6.34 -15.09 -17.86
CA ILE A 34 5.22 -15.58 -18.69
C ILE A 34 5.72 -16.08 -20.04
N ILE A 35 6.62 -15.33 -20.69
CA ILE A 35 7.21 -15.74 -21.97
C ILE A 35 7.99 -17.05 -21.79
N THR A 36 8.78 -17.16 -20.72
CA THR A 36 9.51 -18.38 -20.37
C THR A 36 8.54 -19.54 -20.11
N ALA A 37 7.51 -19.34 -19.29
CA ALA A 37 6.52 -20.38 -18.99
C ALA A 37 5.79 -20.89 -20.23
N LEU A 38 5.48 -20.00 -21.18
CA LEU A 38 4.68 -20.34 -22.35
C LEU A 38 5.52 -20.93 -23.47
N PHE A 39 6.62 -20.27 -23.86
CA PHE A 39 7.17 -20.45 -25.21
C PHE A 39 8.46 -21.28 -25.29
N ILE A 40 9.14 -21.57 -24.18
CA ILE A 40 10.32 -22.46 -24.21
C ILE A 40 9.92 -23.89 -24.61
N GLU A 41 10.91 -24.74 -24.89
CA GLU A 41 10.66 -26.14 -25.31
C GLU A 41 9.79 -26.91 -24.31
N ASP A 42 10.08 -26.75 -23.01
CA ASP A 42 9.33 -27.32 -21.90
C ASP A 42 8.15 -26.42 -21.44
N GLY A 43 7.79 -25.43 -22.26
CA GLY A 43 6.74 -24.45 -21.99
C GLY A 43 5.34 -24.98 -22.31
N TRP A 44 4.30 -24.26 -21.89
CA TRP A 44 2.90 -24.66 -22.11
C TRP A 44 2.45 -24.59 -23.57
N LEU A 45 3.05 -23.68 -24.34
CA LEU A 45 2.78 -23.42 -25.75
C LEU A 45 4.11 -23.22 -26.50
N PRO A 46 4.96 -24.27 -26.62
CA PRO A 46 6.32 -24.13 -27.15
C PRO A 46 6.35 -23.44 -28.52
N ASN A 47 7.19 -22.42 -28.64
CA ASN A 47 7.37 -21.66 -29.86
C ASN A 47 8.80 -21.14 -29.95
N ALA A 48 9.62 -21.77 -30.80
CA ALA A 48 11.04 -21.43 -30.94
C ALA A 48 11.28 -19.95 -31.26
N GLN A 49 10.44 -19.33 -32.10
CA GLN A 49 10.60 -17.92 -32.46
C GLN A 49 10.34 -17.00 -31.25
N LEU A 50 9.29 -17.26 -30.47
CA LEU A 50 8.95 -16.45 -29.30
C LEU A 50 9.89 -16.72 -28.11
N ALA A 51 10.39 -17.95 -27.98
CA ALA A 51 11.38 -18.31 -26.96
C ALA A 51 12.68 -17.50 -27.08
N THR A 52 13.05 -17.06 -28.30
CA THR A 52 14.25 -16.21 -28.49
C THR A 52 14.20 -14.87 -27.75
N MET A 53 13.04 -14.46 -27.22
CA MET A 53 12.93 -13.26 -26.37
C MET A 53 13.45 -13.48 -24.94
N VAL A 54 13.50 -14.72 -24.47
CA VAL A 54 13.85 -15.05 -23.07
C VAL A 54 15.27 -14.57 -22.74
N ASP A 55 16.26 -14.94 -23.54
CA ASP A 55 17.66 -14.60 -23.26
C ASP A 55 17.95 -13.10 -23.34
N PRO A 56 17.49 -12.35 -24.38
CA PRO A 56 17.73 -10.92 -24.44
C PRO A 56 17.02 -10.14 -23.33
N MET A 57 15.84 -10.59 -22.91
CA MET A 57 15.15 -9.96 -21.78
C MET A 57 15.94 -10.17 -20.49
N LEU A 58 16.44 -11.37 -20.26
CA LEU A 58 17.19 -11.71 -19.06
C LEU A 58 18.56 -11.02 -18.99
N HIS A 59 19.33 -11.05 -20.08
CA HIS A 59 20.71 -10.54 -20.10
C HIS A 59 20.79 -9.03 -20.29
N TYR A 60 19.84 -8.44 -21.05
CA TYR A 60 19.88 -7.00 -21.36
C TYR A 60 18.76 -6.25 -20.67
N LEU A 61 17.50 -6.57 -20.94
CA LEU A 61 16.37 -5.73 -20.51
C LEU A 61 16.33 -5.58 -18.98
N LEU A 62 16.32 -6.68 -18.23
CA LEU A 62 16.14 -6.63 -16.78
C LEU A 62 17.33 -5.96 -16.06
N PRO A 63 18.61 -6.27 -16.35
CA PRO A 63 19.73 -5.57 -15.74
C PRO A 63 19.79 -4.08 -16.12
N LEU A 64 19.50 -3.72 -17.38
CA LEU A 64 19.47 -2.31 -17.80
C LEU A 64 18.40 -1.50 -17.06
N LEU A 65 17.21 -2.08 -16.87
CA LEU A 65 16.13 -1.45 -16.09
C LEU A 65 16.55 -1.22 -14.62
N ILE A 66 17.25 -2.18 -14.02
CA ILE A 66 17.80 -2.05 -12.67
C ILE A 66 18.86 -0.96 -12.62
N GLY A 67 19.80 -0.95 -13.58
CA GLY A 67 20.84 0.08 -13.69
C GLY A 67 20.25 1.48 -13.87
N PHE A 68 19.24 1.61 -14.73
CA PHE A 68 18.48 2.84 -14.92
C PHE A 68 17.80 3.29 -13.62
N THR A 69 17.11 2.38 -12.95
CA THR A 69 16.36 2.71 -11.72
C THR A 69 17.31 3.09 -10.59
N GLY A 70 18.40 2.34 -10.39
CA GLY A 70 19.43 2.66 -9.40
C GLY A 70 20.10 4.01 -9.65
N GLY A 71 20.45 4.32 -10.91
CA GLY A 71 20.97 5.63 -11.27
C GLY A 71 19.96 6.76 -11.06
N ARG A 72 18.69 6.51 -11.40
CA ARG A 72 17.59 7.46 -11.22
C ARG A 72 17.29 7.77 -9.76
N MET A 73 17.39 6.77 -8.88
CA MET A 73 17.25 6.98 -7.44
C MET A 73 18.31 7.93 -6.86
N VAL A 74 19.48 8.04 -7.50
CA VAL A 74 20.57 8.91 -7.03
C VAL A 74 20.54 10.30 -7.68
N TYR A 75 20.28 10.36 -8.99
CA TYR A 75 20.36 11.62 -9.76
C TYR A 75 19.35 11.73 -10.91
N ASP A 76 18.12 11.31 -10.64
CA ASP A 76 16.96 11.38 -11.53
C ASP A 76 17.24 10.85 -12.96
N ILE A 77 16.49 11.27 -13.98
CA ILE A 77 16.58 10.75 -15.35
C ILE A 77 18.01 10.74 -15.88
N ARG A 78 18.82 11.77 -15.58
CA ARG A 78 20.22 11.83 -16.03
C ARG A 78 21.05 10.72 -15.40
N GLY A 79 20.96 10.53 -14.09
CA GLY A 79 21.60 9.42 -13.40
C GLY A 79 21.13 8.07 -13.93
N GLY A 80 19.85 7.95 -14.27
CA GLY A 80 19.29 6.72 -14.85
C GLY A 80 19.86 6.40 -16.22
N ILE A 81 19.94 7.37 -17.14
CA ILE A 81 20.51 7.16 -18.48
C ILE A 81 21.97 6.72 -18.36
N VAL A 82 22.78 7.45 -17.58
CA VAL A 82 24.21 7.12 -17.39
C VAL A 82 24.36 5.75 -16.70
N GLY A 83 23.51 5.43 -15.72
CA GLY A 83 23.47 4.14 -15.04
C GLY A 83 23.16 2.99 -15.99
N ALA A 84 22.13 3.11 -16.84
CA ALA A 84 21.80 2.09 -17.83
C ALA A 84 22.94 1.87 -18.83
N THR A 85 23.54 2.94 -19.34
CA THR A 85 24.66 2.84 -20.27
C THR A 85 25.89 2.20 -19.62
N ALA A 86 26.21 2.56 -18.37
CA ALA A 86 27.31 1.96 -17.64
C ALA A 86 27.06 0.47 -17.34
N THR A 87 25.81 0.10 -17.04
CA THR A 87 25.39 -1.31 -16.86
C THR A 87 25.60 -2.14 -18.12
N MET A 88 25.47 -1.56 -19.32
CA MET A 88 25.82 -2.28 -20.57
C MET A 88 27.28 -2.75 -20.56
N GLY A 89 28.20 -1.93 -20.03
CA GLY A 89 29.59 -2.35 -19.86
C GLY A 89 29.76 -3.52 -18.90
N VAL A 90 28.95 -3.57 -17.83
CA VAL A 90 28.95 -4.71 -16.90
C VAL A 90 28.43 -5.98 -17.58
N ILE A 91 27.34 -5.87 -18.35
CA ILE A 91 26.74 -7.00 -19.09
C ILE A 91 27.73 -7.58 -20.11
N VAL A 92 28.40 -6.73 -20.89
CA VAL A 92 29.38 -7.20 -21.89
C VAL A 92 30.61 -7.86 -21.23
N GLY A 93 30.86 -7.57 -19.95
CA GLY A 93 31.99 -8.10 -19.20
C GLY A 93 31.76 -9.48 -18.55
N ALA A 94 30.59 -10.10 -18.70
CA ALA A 94 30.28 -11.40 -18.10
C ALA A 94 29.22 -12.18 -18.92
N ASP A 95 29.31 -13.51 -18.90
CA ASP A 95 28.37 -14.40 -19.61
C ASP A 95 27.08 -14.71 -18.83
N ILE A 96 26.92 -14.10 -17.64
CA ILE A 96 25.78 -14.30 -16.74
C ILE A 96 24.90 -13.04 -16.63
N PRO A 97 23.60 -13.15 -16.29
CA PRO A 97 22.74 -12.00 -16.03
C PRO A 97 23.27 -11.07 -14.91
N MET A 98 23.71 -9.86 -15.27
CA MET A 98 24.41 -8.94 -14.36
C MET A 98 23.50 -8.10 -13.44
N PHE A 99 22.60 -8.75 -12.70
CA PHE A 99 21.71 -8.09 -11.75
C PHE A 99 22.45 -7.36 -10.62
N LEU A 100 23.37 -8.06 -9.94
CA LEU A 100 24.19 -7.47 -8.87
C LEU A 100 25.11 -6.36 -9.40
N GLY A 101 25.68 -6.59 -10.59
CA GLY A 101 26.48 -5.61 -11.29
C GLY A 101 25.70 -4.33 -11.58
N ALA A 102 24.47 -4.45 -12.07
CA ALA A 102 23.58 -3.32 -12.32
C ALA A 102 23.20 -2.56 -11.04
N MET A 103 22.94 -3.27 -9.93
CA MET A 103 22.62 -2.65 -8.63
C MET A 103 23.77 -1.84 -8.05
N VAL A 104 25.02 -2.22 -8.34
CA VAL A 104 26.20 -1.45 -7.92
C VAL A 104 26.46 -0.31 -8.91
N MET A 105 26.43 -0.61 -10.20
CA MET A 105 26.86 0.33 -11.23
C MET A 105 25.87 1.48 -11.43
N GLY A 106 24.56 1.22 -11.38
CA GLY A 106 23.53 2.24 -11.54
C GLY A 106 23.69 3.40 -10.55
N PRO A 107 23.62 3.14 -9.24
CA PRO A 107 23.83 4.16 -8.21
C PRO A 107 25.18 4.86 -8.29
N LEU A 108 26.26 4.12 -8.55
CA LEU A 108 27.60 4.69 -8.70
C LEU A 108 27.66 5.69 -9.86
N ALA A 109 27.09 5.32 -11.01
CA ALA A 109 27.04 6.18 -12.18
C ALA A 109 26.20 7.44 -11.92
N GLY A 110 25.04 7.29 -11.28
CA GLY A 110 24.20 8.42 -10.85
C GLY A 110 24.92 9.34 -9.86
N TYR A 111 25.67 8.78 -8.92
CA TYR A 111 26.47 9.55 -7.95
C TYR A 111 27.59 10.35 -8.64
N LEU A 112 28.32 9.73 -9.56
CA LEU A 112 29.38 10.40 -10.31
C LEU A 112 28.81 11.49 -11.22
N MET A 113 27.66 11.25 -11.86
CA MET A 113 26.97 12.27 -12.65
C MET A 113 26.56 13.46 -11.79
N LYS A 114 25.98 13.20 -10.61
CA LYS A 114 25.65 14.25 -9.63
C LYS A 114 26.87 15.09 -9.27
N LYS A 115 28.01 14.46 -9.01
CA LYS A 115 29.25 15.17 -8.65
C LYS A 115 29.80 16.02 -9.78
N ILE A 116 29.71 15.56 -11.02
CA ILE A 116 30.12 16.35 -12.17
C ILE A 116 29.22 17.58 -12.31
N ASP A 117 27.90 17.41 -12.21
CA ASP A 117 26.96 18.52 -12.30
C ASP A 117 27.12 19.54 -11.16
N ASP A 118 27.30 19.08 -9.91
CA ASP A 118 27.58 19.95 -8.76
C ASP A 118 28.83 20.84 -8.99
N LEU A 119 29.83 20.35 -9.75
CA LEU A 119 31.10 21.06 -10.01
C LEU A 119 31.05 22.04 -11.19
N PHE A 120 30.29 21.70 -12.24
CA PHE A 120 30.35 22.39 -13.52
C PHE A 120 29.07 23.12 -13.88
N GLN A 121 27.89 22.66 -13.47
CA GLN A 121 26.60 23.16 -13.96
C GLN A 121 26.41 24.66 -13.66
N ALA A 122 26.78 25.11 -12.47
CA ALA A 122 26.71 26.53 -12.09
C ALA A 122 27.67 27.45 -12.89
N LYS A 123 28.64 26.88 -13.61
CA LYS A 123 29.63 27.62 -14.41
C LYS A 123 29.26 27.67 -15.90
N ILE A 124 28.23 26.93 -16.32
CA ILE A 124 27.81 26.89 -17.72
C ILE A 124 26.98 28.13 -18.03
N ARG A 125 27.35 28.80 -19.13
CA ARG A 125 26.62 29.98 -19.62
C ARG A 125 25.27 29.56 -20.22
N GLN A 126 24.29 30.43 -20.09
CA GLN A 126 22.98 30.26 -20.71
C GLN A 126 23.11 29.97 -22.23
N GLY A 127 22.35 29.00 -22.72
CA GLY A 127 22.41 28.53 -24.12
C GLY A 127 23.40 27.38 -24.38
N PHE A 128 24.37 27.13 -23.49
CA PHE A 128 25.27 25.96 -23.57
C PHE A 128 24.83 24.78 -22.71
N GLU A 129 23.75 24.94 -21.94
CA GLU A 129 23.25 23.94 -21.00
C GLU A 129 22.92 22.60 -21.66
N MET A 130 22.26 22.61 -22.82
CA MET A 130 21.92 21.37 -23.54
C MET A 130 23.18 20.64 -24.04
N LEU A 131 24.18 21.40 -24.53
CA LEU A 131 25.46 20.84 -24.97
C LEU A 131 26.17 20.18 -23.78
N TYR A 132 26.30 20.91 -22.66
CA TYR A 132 26.88 20.38 -21.44
C TYR A 132 26.10 19.15 -20.94
N ASN A 133 24.76 19.23 -20.86
CA ASN A 133 23.94 18.19 -20.29
C ASN A 133 24.08 16.85 -21.04
N ASN A 134 24.10 16.91 -22.37
CA ASN A 134 24.21 15.72 -23.22
C ASN A 134 25.65 15.18 -23.27
N PHE A 135 26.65 16.04 -23.47
CA PHE A 135 28.04 15.58 -23.59
C PHE A 135 28.64 15.13 -22.27
N SER A 136 28.36 15.80 -21.15
CA SER A 136 28.86 15.36 -19.83
C SER A 136 28.33 13.97 -19.46
N ALA A 137 27.02 13.74 -19.66
CA ALA A 137 26.40 12.45 -19.43
C ALA A 137 26.95 11.38 -20.39
N GLY A 138 27.06 11.69 -21.69
CA GLY A 138 27.58 10.76 -22.69
C GLY A 138 29.05 10.37 -22.46
N ILE A 139 29.92 11.34 -22.16
CA ILE A 139 31.34 11.08 -21.89
C ILE A 139 31.50 10.26 -20.60
N LEU A 140 30.81 10.65 -19.52
CA LEU A 140 30.87 9.88 -18.28
C LEU A 140 30.36 8.45 -18.50
N ALA A 141 29.21 8.29 -19.18
CA ALA A 141 28.63 6.99 -19.46
C ALA A 141 29.58 6.09 -20.26
N ALA A 142 30.24 6.63 -21.29
CA ALA A 142 31.22 5.88 -22.09
C ALA A 142 32.43 5.43 -21.26
N LEU A 143 33.00 6.33 -20.45
CA LEU A 143 34.13 6.00 -19.57
C LEU A 143 33.74 4.94 -18.54
N LEU A 144 32.57 5.09 -17.92
CA LEU A 144 32.06 4.15 -16.94
C LEU A 144 31.73 2.78 -17.54
N ALA A 145 31.19 2.73 -18.75
CA ALA A 145 30.98 1.47 -19.47
C ALA A 145 32.30 0.75 -19.75
N ILE A 146 33.33 1.46 -20.21
CA ILE A 146 34.66 0.86 -20.44
C ILE A 146 35.25 0.32 -19.13
N VAL A 147 35.19 1.10 -18.05
CA VAL A 147 35.68 0.67 -16.73
C VAL A 147 34.88 -0.54 -16.23
N ALA A 148 33.56 -0.54 -16.42
CA ALA A 148 32.69 -1.62 -15.98
C ALA A 148 33.04 -2.97 -16.64
N VAL A 149 33.35 -2.98 -17.95
CA VAL A 149 33.78 -4.19 -18.68
C VAL A 149 35.03 -4.80 -18.03
N TYR A 150 36.05 -4.00 -17.75
CA TYR A 150 37.35 -4.52 -17.32
C TYR A 150 37.48 -4.71 -15.80
N ALA A 151 36.77 -3.92 -14.99
CA ALA A 151 36.96 -3.89 -13.53
C ALA A 151 35.82 -4.55 -12.75
N ILE A 152 34.57 -4.41 -13.20
CA ILE A 152 33.40 -4.86 -12.44
C ILE A 152 32.93 -6.24 -12.89
N GLY A 153 32.97 -6.54 -14.20
CA GLY A 153 32.60 -7.84 -14.76
C GLY A 153 33.22 -9.02 -14.00
N PRO A 154 34.56 -9.15 -13.97
CA PRO A 154 35.24 -10.28 -13.32
C PRO A 154 35.01 -10.39 -11.81
N VAL A 155 34.86 -9.25 -11.12
CA VAL A 155 34.64 -9.23 -9.67
C VAL A 155 33.23 -9.73 -9.33
N VAL A 156 32.24 -9.24 -10.06
CA VAL A 156 30.83 -9.62 -9.84
C VAL A 156 30.61 -11.07 -10.27
N GLU A 157 31.21 -11.51 -11.37
CA GLU A 157 31.17 -12.90 -11.81
C GLU A 157 31.77 -13.83 -10.75
N GLY A 158 32.98 -13.54 -10.25
CA GLY A 158 33.61 -14.33 -9.19
C GLY A 158 32.77 -14.38 -7.90
N LEU A 159 32.14 -13.27 -7.53
CA LEU A 159 31.20 -13.22 -6.39
C LEU A 159 29.94 -14.07 -6.66
N ASN A 160 29.38 -13.99 -7.86
CA ASN A 160 28.18 -14.75 -8.22
C ASN A 160 28.46 -16.26 -8.21
N THR A 161 29.56 -16.70 -8.82
CA THR A 161 29.97 -18.12 -8.79
C THR A 161 30.19 -18.60 -7.36
N MET A 162 30.81 -17.79 -6.49
CA MET A 162 30.99 -18.14 -5.08
C MET A 162 29.64 -18.27 -4.34
N LEU A 163 28.72 -17.34 -4.58
CA LEU A 163 27.38 -17.37 -3.96
C LEU A 163 26.55 -18.55 -4.48
N ALA A 164 26.55 -18.79 -5.80
CA ALA A 164 25.87 -19.92 -6.43
C ALA A 164 26.43 -21.25 -5.90
N ALA A 165 27.75 -21.39 -5.78
CA ALA A 165 28.38 -22.56 -5.17
C ALA A 165 27.97 -22.74 -3.70
N GLY A 166 27.95 -21.65 -2.91
CA GLY A 166 27.52 -21.66 -1.52
C GLY A 166 26.06 -22.11 -1.36
N VAL A 167 25.16 -21.57 -2.19
CA VAL A 167 23.75 -21.99 -2.23
C VAL A 167 23.63 -23.45 -2.68
N GLY A 168 24.40 -23.87 -3.69
CA GLY A 168 24.45 -25.24 -4.17
C GLY A 168 24.85 -26.24 -3.08
N VAL A 169 25.84 -25.91 -2.24
CA VAL A 169 26.22 -26.74 -1.08
C VAL A 169 25.06 -26.89 -0.09
N ILE A 170 24.34 -25.81 0.21
CA ILE A 170 23.21 -25.83 1.15
C ILE A 170 22.06 -26.68 0.59
N ILE A 171 21.77 -26.55 -0.69
CA ILE A 171 20.73 -27.35 -1.37
C ILE A 171 21.15 -28.83 -1.39
N ASN A 172 22.38 -29.14 -1.81
CA ASN A 172 22.86 -30.52 -1.89
C ASN A 172 22.95 -31.18 -0.51
N ALA A 173 23.23 -30.42 0.54
CA ALA A 173 23.23 -30.90 1.93
C ALA A 173 21.83 -31.07 2.53
N GLY A 174 20.75 -30.72 1.82
CA GLY A 174 19.39 -30.80 2.36
C GLY A 174 19.08 -29.72 3.41
N LEU A 175 19.89 -28.66 3.49
CA LEU A 175 19.84 -27.66 4.57
C LEU A 175 19.02 -26.42 4.20
N LEU A 176 18.55 -26.31 2.96
CA LEU A 176 17.71 -25.19 2.50
C LEU A 176 16.48 -24.92 3.39
N PRO A 177 15.77 -25.93 3.94
CA PRO A 177 14.64 -25.70 4.83
C PRO A 177 14.99 -24.83 6.04
N LEU A 178 16.23 -24.93 6.54
CA LEU A 178 16.70 -24.17 7.70
C LEU A 178 16.84 -22.66 7.41
N ALA A 179 16.87 -22.24 6.15
CA ALA A 179 16.85 -20.83 5.79
C ALA A 179 15.61 -20.11 6.37
N ASN A 180 14.50 -20.82 6.57
CA ASN A 180 13.28 -20.27 7.16
C ASN A 180 13.40 -19.87 8.63
N ILE A 181 14.42 -20.36 9.34
CA ILE A 181 14.74 -19.88 10.70
C ILE A 181 15.08 -18.38 10.67
N ILE A 182 15.63 -17.89 9.55
CA ILE A 182 15.98 -16.48 9.35
C ILE A 182 14.90 -15.77 8.54
N ILE A 183 14.42 -16.39 7.45
CA ILE A 183 13.48 -15.74 6.52
C ILE A 183 12.16 -15.41 7.20
N GLU A 184 11.54 -16.33 7.94
CA GLU A 184 10.21 -16.10 8.52
C GLU A 184 10.19 -14.97 9.57
N PRO A 185 11.13 -14.92 10.54
CA PRO A 185 11.24 -13.75 11.42
C PRO A 185 11.54 -12.46 10.65
N ALA A 186 12.43 -12.51 9.67
CA ALA A 186 12.81 -11.33 8.89
C ALA A 186 11.62 -10.78 8.07
N LYS A 187 10.76 -11.64 7.54
CA LYS A 187 9.51 -11.25 6.87
C LYS A 187 8.62 -10.44 7.79
N ILE A 188 8.35 -10.94 9.00
CA ILE A 188 7.53 -10.26 10.02
C ILE A 188 8.15 -8.91 10.44
N LEU A 189 9.47 -8.79 10.36
CA LEU A 189 10.20 -7.55 10.62
C LEU A 189 10.31 -6.62 9.39
N PHE A 190 9.55 -6.87 8.32
CA PHE A 190 9.50 -6.07 7.08
C PHE A 190 10.76 -6.10 6.23
N LEU A 191 11.54 -7.17 6.33
CA LEU A 191 12.71 -7.41 5.48
C LEU A 191 12.38 -8.31 4.28
N ASN A 192 11.11 -8.65 4.07
CA ASN A 192 10.65 -9.53 2.99
C ASN A 192 11.03 -9.01 1.61
N ASN A 193 10.82 -7.72 1.31
CA ASN A 193 11.18 -7.14 0.01
C ASN A 193 12.69 -7.16 -0.24
N ALA A 194 13.48 -6.96 0.81
CA ALA A 194 14.94 -6.95 0.73
C ALA A 194 15.48 -8.36 0.45
N ILE A 195 14.92 -9.36 1.14
CA ILE A 195 15.27 -10.77 0.97
C ILE A 195 14.78 -11.27 -0.39
N ASN A 196 13.49 -11.13 -0.69
CA ASN A 196 12.90 -11.68 -1.90
C ASN A 196 13.42 -10.97 -3.14
N HIS A 197 13.08 -9.69 -3.31
CA HIS A 197 13.44 -8.98 -4.52
C HIS A 197 14.91 -8.59 -4.54
N GLY A 198 15.50 -8.19 -3.41
CA GLY A 198 16.90 -7.74 -3.38
C GLY A 198 17.93 -8.86 -3.53
N ILE A 199 17.66 -10.08 -3.03
CA ILE A 199 18.65 -11.17 -2.97
C ILE A 199 18.17 -12.42 -3.72
N LEU A 200 17.01 -12.97 -3.37
CA LEU A 200 16.56 -14.27 -3.86
C LEU A 200 16.13 -14.23 -5.33
N SER A 201 15.46 -13.16 -5.77
CA SER A 201 14.97 -13.03 -7.14
C SER A 201 16.09 -12.97 -8.19
N PRO A 202 17.17 -12.17 -8.01
CA PRO A 202 18.32 -12.21 -8.90
C PRO A 202 18.99 -13.59 -8.99
N ILE A 203 19.26 -14.22 -7.85
CA ILE A 203 19.93 -15.53 -7.80
C ILE A 203 19.01 -16.62 -8.38
N GLY A 204 17.71 -16.54 -8.12
CA GLY A 204 16.72 -17.46 -8.66
C GLY A 204 16.57 -17.31 -10.17
N ALA A 205 16.67 -16.09 -10.71
CA ALA A 205 16.58 -15.85 -12.16
C ALA A 205 17.81 -16.44 -12.88
N ASP A 206 18.99 -16.28 -12.30
CA ASP A 206 20.23 -16.90 -12.79
C ASP A 206 20.14 -18.44 -12.79
N GLN A 207 19.65 -19.03 -11.71
CA GLN A 207 19.39 -20.48 -11.66
C GLN A 207 18.33 -20.94 -12.66
N ALA A 208 17.26 -20.16 -12.82
CA ALA A 208 16.16 -20.49 -13.72
C ALA A 208 16.57 -20.38 -15.19
N SER A 209 17.56 -19.58 -15.56
CA SER A 209 18.09 -19.61 -16.93
C SER A 209 18.83 -20.89 -17.29
N GLU A 210 19.50 -21.52 -16.33
CA GLU A 210 20.23 -22.76 -16.60
C GLU A 210 19.33 -24.00 -16.48
N VAL A 211 18.45 -24.01 -15.48
CA VAL A 211 17.68 -25.22 -15.08
C VAL A 211 16.18 -25.08 -15.40
N GLY A 212 15.74 -23.95 -15.94
CA GLY A 212 14.34 -23.66 -16.27
C GLY A 212 13.45 -23.31 -15.08
N LYS A 213 13.95 -23.46 -13.84
CA LYS A 213 13.22 -23.14 -12.60
C LYS A 213 14.16 -22.88 -11.42
N SER A 214 13.66 -22.20 -10.40
CA SER A 214 14.35 -22.06 -9.11
C SER A 214 13.41 -22.21 -7.92
N ILE A 215 13.87 -22.96 -6.92
CA ILE A 215 13.24 -23.08 -5.60
C ILE A 215 13.34 -21.78 -4.79
N LEU A 216 14.32 -20.91 -5.09
CA LEU A 216 14.57 -19.68 -4.33
C LEU A 216 13.39 -18.70 -4.42
N PHE A 217 12.65 -18.72 -5.53
CA PHE A 217 11.44 -17.93 -5.71
C PHE A 217 10.29 -18.35 -4.76
N LEU A 218 10.31 -19.59 -4.22
CA LEU A 218 9.29 -20.08 -3.27
C LEU A 218 9.60 -19.75 -1.81
N LEU A 219 10.86 -19.46 -1.46
CA LEU A 219 11.29 -19.35 -0.05
C LEU A 219 10.55 -18.24 0.70
N GLU A 220 10.29 -17.12 0.04
CA GLU A 220 9.54 -16.01 0.65
C GLU A 220 8.08 -16.01 0.21
N ALA A 221 7.80 -16.29 -1.06
CA ALA A 221 6.45 -16.18 -1.63
C ALA A 221 5.46 -17.27 -1.19
N ASN A 222 5.90 -18.34 -0.52
CA ASN A 222 5.02 -19.40 -0.04
C ASN A 222 3.90 -18.86 0.89
N PRO A 223 2.61 -18.93 0.49
CA PRO A 223 1.52 -18.42 1.31
C PRO A 223 1.12 -19.36 2.45
N GLY A 224 1.63 -20.58 2.48
CA GLY A 224 1.29 -21.64 3.45
C GLY A 224 1.43 -21.20 4.92
N PRO A 225 2.57 -20.67 5.38
CA PRO A 225 2.72 -20.24 6.77
C PRO A 225 1.69 -19.18 7.19
N GLY A 226 1.47 -18.16 6.36
CA GLY A 226 0.51 -17.09 6.63
C GLY A 226 -0.93 -17.60 6.75
N ILE A 227 -1.39 -18.41 5.79
CA ILE A 227 -2.76 -18.94 5.83
C ILE A 227 -2.97 -19.89 7.01
N GLY A 228 -1.93 -20.63 7.42
CA GLY A 228 -1.99 -21.50 8.61
C GLY A 228 -2.19 -20.73 9.91
N ILE A 229 -1.53 -19.57 10.08
CA ILE A 229 -1.78 -18.65 11.22
C ILE A 229 -3.23 -18.18 11.21
N LEU A 230 -3.70 -17.69 10.06
CA LEU A 230 -5.02 -17.08 9.95
C LEU A 230 -6.13 -18.12 10.16
N LEU A 231 -5.97 -19.34 9.65
CA LEU A 231 -6.87 -20.47 9.95
C LEU A 231 -6.91 -20.80 11.45
N ALA A 232 -5.79 -20.72 12.15
CA ALA A 232 -5.77 -20.96 13.58
C ALA A 232 -6.53 -19.87 14.35
N PHE A 233 -6.39 -18.60 13.96
CA PHE A 233 -7.17 -17.50 14.55
C PHE A 233 -8.65 -17.55 14.20
N MET A 234 -9.02 -17.98 12.99
CA MET A 234 -10.43 -18.16 12.60
C MET A 234 -11.16 -19.15 13.53
N ILE A 235 -10.48 -20.21 13.96
CA ILE A 235 -11.10 -21.27 14.78
C ILE A 235 -10.90 -20.98 16.28
N PHE A 236 -9.66 -20.72 16.69
CA PHE A 236 -9.22 -20.66 18.09
C PHE A 236 -8.91 -19.25 18.59
N GLY A 237 -8.94 -18.24 17.73
CA GLY A 237 -8.80 -16.84 18.13
C GLY A 237 -9.95 -16.35 19.02
N LYS A 238 -9.83 -15.13 19.53
CA LYS A 238 -10.84 -14.48 20.37
C LYS A 238 -11.02 -13.02 19.98
N GLY A 239 -12.23 -12.48 20.20
CA GLY A 239 -12.55 -11.08 19.93
C GLY A 239 -12.27 -10.68 18.47
N ALA A 240 -11.75 -9.46 18.28
CA ALA A 240 -11.43 -8.88 16.97
C ALA A 240 -10.53 -9.78 16.12
N SER A 241 -9.52 -10.42 16.71
CA SER A 241 -8.61 -11.32 15.98
C SER A 241 -9.30 -12.55 15.36
N LYS A 242 -10.47 -12.96 15.88
CA LYS A 242 -11.26 -14.05 15.30
C LYS A 242 -12.16 -13.56 14.17
N SER A 243 -12.80 -12.40 14.34
CA SER A 243 -13.71 -11.83 13.35
C SER A 243 -12.98 -11.32 12.11
N SER A 244 -11.77 -10.77 12.26
CA SER A 244 -10.96 -10.24 11.15
C SER A 244 -10.19 -11.31 10.37
N ALA A 245 -9.88 -12.46 10.98
CA ALA A 245 -9.03 -13.49 10.40
C ALA A 245 -9.53 -14.06 9.05
N PRO A 246 -10.83 -14.30 8.81
CA PRO A 246 -11.33 -14.77 7.51
C PRO A 246 -11.06 -13.77 6.37
N GLY A 247 -11.27 -12.48 6.61
CA GLY A 247 -10.97 -11.43 5.61
C GLY A 247 -9.48 -11.36 5.32
N ALA A 248 -8.66 -11.37 6.37
CA ALA A 248 -7.21 -11.42 6.24
C ALA A 248 -6.72 -12.66 5.49
N ALA A 249 -7.34 -13.83 5.71
CA ALA A 249 -6.99 -15.10 5.06
C ALA A 249 -7.17 -15.02 3.54
N ILE A 250 -8.29 -14.45 3.10
CA ILE A 250 -8.58 -14.28 1.66
C ILE A 250 -7.55 -13.35 1.03
N ILE A 251 -7.29 -12.20 1.65
CA ILE A 251 -6.36 -11.21 1.12
C ILE A 251 -4.92 -11.72 1.12
N GLN A 252 -4.52 -12.46 2.15
CA GLN A 252 -3.19 -13.07 2.22
C GLN A 252 -3.00 -14.14 1.15
N PHE A 253 -3.91 -15.11 1.09
CA PHE A 253 -3.71 -16.31 0.27
C PHE A 253 -3.97 -16.04 -1.22
N PHE A 254 -5.07 -15.34 -1.55
CA PHE A 254 -5.45 -15.04 -2.93
C PHE A 254 -4.92 -13.69 -3.41
N GLY A 255 -4.84 -12.69 -2.52
CA GLY A 255 -4.27 -11.38 -2.86
C GLY A 255 -2.74 -11.35 -2.79
N GLY A 256 -2.11 -12.27 -2.05
CA GLY A 256 -0.66 -12.35 -1.94
C GLY A 256 -0.04 -11.24 -1.08
N ILE A 257 -0.83 -10.57 -0.25
CA ILE A 257 -0.33 -9.55 0.68
C ILE A 257 0.01 -10.23 2.00
N HIS A 258 1.27 -10.64 2.16
CA HIS A 258 1.73 -11.40 3.32
C HIS A 258 1.77 -10.56 4.59
N GLU A 259 1.87 -9.25 4.48
CA GLU A 259 1.92 -8.34 5.63
C GLU A 259 0.65 -8.39 6.49
N ILE A 260 -0.49 -8.82 5.94
CA ILE A 260 -1.76 -8.82 6.68
C ILE A 260 -1.82 -9.86 7.81
N TYR A 261 -1.00 -10.92 7.77
CA TYR A 261 -0.97 -11.90 8.87
C TYR A 261 0.06 -11.56 9.96
N PHE A 262 0.98 -10.63 9.70
CA PHE A 262 2.01 -10.26 10.65
C PHE A 262 1.46 -9.69 11.98
N PRO A 263 0.33 -8.94 12.07
CA PRO A 263 -0.12 -8.43 13.37
C PRO A 263 -0.58 -9.59 14.26
N TYR A 264 -1.19 -10.62 13.68
CA TYR A 264 -1.58 -11.84 14.41
C TYR A 264 -0.39 -12.55 15.05
N VAL A 265 0.77 -12.55 14.38
CA VAL A 265 2.02 -13.10 14.94
C VAL A 265 2.59 -12.16 16.02
N LEU A 266 2.52 -10.85 15.80
CA LEU A 266 3.03 -9.86 16.76
C LEU A 266 2.20 -9.80 18.05
N MET A 267 0.88 -10.07 18.00
CA MET A 267 0.03 -10.21 19.18
C MET A 267 0.52 -11.32 20.13
N LYS A 268 1.13 -12.38 19.58
CA LYS A 268 1.72 -13.48 20.33
C LYS A 268 3.02 -13.94 19.67
N PRO A 269 4.18 -13.31 19.99
CA PRO A 269 5.44 -13.58 19.31
C PRO A 269 5.93 -15.04 19.32
N ILE A 270 5.44 -15.87 20.25
CA ILE A 270 5.71 -17.31 20.23
C ILE A 270 5.20 -18.01 18.96
N LEU A 271 4.21 -17.43 18.26
CA LEU A 271 3.73 -17.87 16.95
C LEU A 271 4.80 -17.77 15.85
N ILE A 272 5.91 -17.05 16.07
CA ILE A 272 7.10 -17.08 15.20
C ILE A 272 7.59 -18.53 15.03
N LEU A 273 7.52 -19.36 16.08
CA LEU A 273 7.90 -20.77 15.99
C LEU A 273 6.98 -21.56 15.04
N ALA A 274 5.70 -21.20 14.98
CA ALA A 274 4.75 -21.86 14.09
C ALA A 274 5.04 -21.54 12.62
N VAL A 275 5.30 -20.28 12.29
CA VAL A 275 5.65 -19.89 10.91
C VAL A 275 7.02 -20.42 10.49
N ILE A 276 8.00 -20.49 11.40
CA ILE A 276 9.30 -21.13 11.10
C ILE A 276 9.08 -22.61 10.78
N ALA A 277 8.38 -23.35 11.63
CA ALA A 277 8.12 -24.77 11.39
C ALA A 277 7.32 -25.00 10.09
N GLY A 278 6.34 -24.13 9.83
CA GLY A 278 5.62 -24.06 8.55
C GLY A 278 6.55 -23.88 7.36
N GLY A 279 7.36 -22.82 7.37
CA GLY A 279 8.31 -22.50 6.31
C GLY A 279 9.32 -23.63 6.07
N VAL A 280 9.92 -24.17 7.15
CA VAL A 280 10.82 -25.33 7.10
C VAL A 280 10.11 -26.52 6.44
N SER A 281 8.90 -26.87 6.88
CA SER A 281 8.16 -28.02 6.34
C SER A 281 7.77 -27.83 4.86
N GLY A 282 7.37 -26.62 4.46
CA GLY A 282 7.04 -26.32 3.07
C GLY A 282 8.26 -26.37 2.16
N VAL A 283 9.38 -25.76 2.57
CA VAL A 283 10.62 -25.78 1.79
C VAL A 283 11.22 -27.17 1.73
N PHE A 284 11.08 -27.98 2.79
CA PHE A 284 11.44 -29.39 2.73
C PHE A 284 10.64 -30.13 1.66
N MET A 285 9.33 -29.90 1.55
CA MET A 285 8.51 -30.48 0.48
C MET A 285 8.92 -29.98 -0.90
N PHE A 286 9.20 -28.67 -1.07
CA PHE A 286 9.69 -28.15 -2.34
C PHE A 286 10.99 -28.83 -2.75
N GLN A 287 11.92 -28.99 -1.80
CA GLN A 287 13.20 -29.64 -2.05
C GLN A 287 13.05 -31.13 -2.35
N LEU A 288 12.19 -31.85 -1.61
CA LEU A 288 11.94 -33.28 -1.79
C LEU A 288 11.39 -33.60 -3.19
N PHE A 289 10.55 -32.72 -3.73
CA PHE A 289 9.95 -32.86 -5.06
C PHE A 289 10.75 -32.14 -6.17
N GLY A 290 11.87 -31.49 -5.84
CA GLY A 290 12.61 -30.67 -6.80
C GLY A 290 11.76 -29.56 -7.42
N ALA A 291 10.83 -28.99 -6.66
CA ALA A 291 9.86 -28.01 -7.13
C ALA A 291 10.43 -26.59 -7.19
N GLY A 292 10.06 -25.84 -8.23
CA GLY A 292 10.47 -24.45 -8.39
C GLY A 292 9.52 -23.65 -9.29
N LEU A 293 9.74 -22.34 -9.33
CA LEU A 293 9.07 -21.43 -10.26
C LEU A 293 10.00 -21.04 -11.41
N VAL A 294 9.43 -20.68 -12.55
CA VAL A 294 10.19 -20.15 -13.71
C VAL A 294 10.58 -18.68 -13.51
N ALA A 295 9.86 -17.96 -12.65
CA ALA A 295 10.09 -16.54 -12.35
C ALA A 295 9.56 -16.16 -10.96
N PRO A 296 9.95 -14.99 -10.41
CA PRO A 296 9.39 -14.48 -9.16
C PRO A 296 7.87 -14.31 -9.24
N SER A 297 7.15 -14.74 -8.21
CA SER A 297 5.72 -14.45 -8.05
C SER A 297 5.54 -13.14 -7.28
N SER A 298 4.87 -12.16 -7.90
CA SER A 298 4.53 -10.88 -7.27
C SER A 298 3.16 -10.38 -7.75
N PRO A 299 2.18 -10.16 -6.85
CA PRO A 299 2.21 -10.47 -5.41
C PRO A 299 2.42 -11.96 -5.12
N GLY A 300 2.77 -12.33 -3.88
CA GLY A 300 2.99 -13.72 -3.46
C GLY A 300 1.69 -14.52 -3.31
N SER A 301 0.72 -14.33 -4.20
CA SER A 301 -0.58 -15.01 -4.18
C SER A 301 -0.46 -16.45 -4.65
N ILE A 302 -1.36 -17.32 -4.21
CA ILE A 302 -1.40 -18.70 -4.73
C ILE A 302 -1.61 -18.73 -6.25
N PHE A 303 -2.36 -17.78 -6.81
CA PHE A 303 -2.56 -17.67 -8.26
C PHE A 303 -1.25 -17.35 -8.98
N ALA A 304 -0.48 -16.37 -8.48
CA ALA A 304 0.80 -16.02 -9.06
C ALA A 304 1.83 -17.14 -8.91
N VAL A 305 1.86 -17.80 -7.74
CA VAL A 305 2.71 -18.96 -7.47
C VAL A 305 2.39 -20.08 -8.46
N LEU A 306 1.12 -20.47 -8.61
CA LEU A 306 0.73 -21.53 -9.55
C LEU A 306 0.94 -21.14 -11.02
N ALA A 307 0.74 -19.87 -11.37
CA ALA A 307 0.98 -19.39 -12.74
C ALA A 307 2.46 -19.47 -13.12
N MET A 308 3.37 -19.15 -12.19
CA MET A 308 4.81 -19.18 -12.41
C MET A 308 5.44 -20.55 -12.08
N THR A 309 4.64 -21.56 -11.70
CA THR A 309 5.17 -22.89 -11.35
C THR A 309 5.61 -23.63 -12.61
N ALA A 310 6.79 -24.22 -12.59
CA ALA A 310 7.25 -25.05 -13.70
C ALA A 310 6.36 -26.29 -13.90
N GLN A 311 6.24 -26.79 -15.13
CA GLN A 311 5.27 -27.85 -15.47
C GLN A 311 5.42 -29.12 -14.63
N ASP A 312 6.64 -29.50 -14.29
CA ASP A 312 6.96 -30.67 -13.48
C ASP A 312 6.82 -30.44 -11.96
N SER A 313 6.57 -29.20 -11.53
CA SER A 313 6.70 -28.77 -10.14
C SER A 313 5.36 -28.59 -9.42
N TYR A 314 4.22 -28.64 -10.12
CA TYR A 314 2.88 -28.38 -9.55
C TYR A 314 2.57 -29.21 -8.31
N LEU A 315 2.83 -30.53 -8.34
CA LEU A 315 2.56 -31.40 -7.22
C LEU A 315 3.37 -30.98 -5.99
N GLY A 316 4.68 -30.74 -6.17
CA GLY A 316 5.57 -30.33 -5.09
C GLY A 316 5.22 -28.95 -4.52
N VAL A 317 4.86 -27.99 -5.38
CA VAL A 317 4.41 -26.65 -4.95
C VAL A 317 3.11 -26.73 -4.15
N ILE A 318 2.09 -27.42 -4.67
CA ILE A 318 0.80 -27.53 -3.98
C ILE A 318 0.97 -28.24 -2.63
N LEU A 319 1.70 -29.37 -2.60
CA LEU A 319 1.95 -30.09 -1.35
C LEU A 319 2.76 -29.26 -0.36
N GLY A 320 3.79 -28.53 -0.81
CA GLY A 320 4.58 -27.69 0.10
C GLY A 320 3.78 -26.52 0.69
N VAL A 321 2.86 -25.92 -0.08
CA VAL A 321 1.93 -24.91 0.45
C VAL A 321 0.98 -25.52 1.48
N LEU A 322 0.37 -26.68 1.17
CA LEU A 322 -0.57 -27.35 2.07
C LEU A 322 0.09 -27.84 3.36
N VAL A 323 1.28 -28.44 3.27
CA VAL A 323 2.04 -28.91 4.43
C VAL A 323 2.47 -27.74 5.30
N ALA A 324 2.98 -26.66 4.72
CA ALA A 324 3.33 -25.46 5.48
C ALA A 324 2.12 -24.86 6.21
N ALA A 325 0.96 -24.81 5.54
CA ALA A 325 -0.29 -24.37 6.15
C ALA A 325 -0.74 -25.28 7.30
N ALA A 326 -0.72 -26.60 7.09
CA ALA A 326 -1.14 -27.57 8.09
C ALA A 326 -0.24 -27.55 9.33
N VAL A 327 1.09 -27.55 9.15
CA VAL A 327 2.06 -27.49 10.25
C VAL A 327 1.90 -26.19 11.04
N THR A 328 1.81 -25.05 10.34
CA THR A 328 1.62 -23.76 11.00
C THR A 328 0.31 -23.71 11.75
N PHE A 329 -0.78 -24.19 11.15
CA PHE A 329 -2.10 -24.26 11.78
C PHE A 329 -2.08 -25.09 13.06
N VAL A 330 -1.53 -26.31 13.02
CA VAL A 330 -1.51 -27.22 14.18
C VAL A 330 -0.73 -26.61 15.33
N ILE A 331 0.49 -26.09 15.07
CA ILE A 331 1.32 -25.47 16.12
C ILE A 331 0.63 -24.23 16.67
N SER A 332 0.07 -23.39 15.81
CA SER A 332 -0.64 -22.17 16.22
C SER A 332 -1.89 -22.51 17.04
N ALA A 333 -2.66 -23.53 16.65
CA ALA A 333 -3.83 -23.99 17.40
C ALA A 333 -3.46 -24.45 18.81
N ILE A 334 -2.35 -25.20 18.96
CA ILE A 334 -1.85 -25.63 20.28
C ILE A 334 -1.45 -24.41 21.11
N ILE A 335 -0.71 -23.45 20.54
CA ILE A 335 -0.28 -22.22 21.21
C ILE A 335 -1.50 -21.40 21.67
N LEU A 336 -2.47 -21.17 20.78
CA LEU A 336 -3.67 -20.37 21.07
C LEU A 336 -4.55 -21.03 22.13
N LYS A 337 -4.67 -22.37 22.13
CA LYS A 337 -5.47 -23.11 23.10
C LYS A 337 -4.80 -23.24 24.48
N SER A 338 -3.46 -23.31 24.53
CA SER A 338 -2.70 -23.45 25.78
C SER A 338 -2.42 -22.12 26.47
N SER A 339 -2.48 -21.01 25.74
CA SER A 339 -2.25 -19.67 26.27
C SER A 339 -3.39 -19.18 27.16
N LYS A 340 -3.12 -19.04 28.47
CA LYS A 340 -3.98 -18.32 29.44
C LYS A 340 -3.69 -16.81 29.51
N THR A 341 -2.65 -16.33 28.83
CA THR A 341 -2.17 -14.94 28.91
C THR A 341 -2.99 -14.00 28.03
N GLU A 342 -3.33 -12.83 28.58
CA GLU A 342 -3.88 -11.69 27.83
C GLU A 342 -2.98 -11.39 26.62
N THR A 343 -3.61 -11.24 25.45
CA THR A 343 -2.97 -10.84 24.20
C THR A 343 -2.99 -9.34 24.08
N ASP A 344 -1.91 -8.77 23.54
CA ASP A 344 -1.97 -7.43 22.93
C ASP A 344 -3.17 -7.38 21.97
N SER A 345 -3.87 -6.25 21.92
CA SER A 345 -4.99 -6.09 20.99
C SER A 345 -4.50 -6.18 19.54
N LEU A 346 -5.40 -6.56 18.62
CA LEU A 346 -5.06 -6.59 17.20
C LEU A 346 -4.68 -5.19 16.70
N ALA A 347 -5.33 -4.15 17.25
CA ALA A 347 -5.02 -2.75 16.99
C ALA A 347 -3.59 -2.39 17.43
N ASP A 348 -3.18 -2.76 18.65
CA ASP A 348 -1.83 -2.48 19.17
C ASP A 348 -0.75 -3.19 18.34
N ALA A 349 -0.98 -4.46 17.99
CA ALA A 349 -0.05 -5.22 17.16
C ALA A 349 0.06 -4.65 15.75
N THR A 350 -1.04 -4.11 15.24
CA THR A 350 -1.09 -3.39 13.96
C THR A 350 -0.37 -2.04 14.05
N GLY A 351 -0.49 -1.30 15.16
CA GLY A 351 0.29 -0.09 15.41
C GLY A 351 1.79 -0.36 15.49
N LYS A 352 2.21 -1.37 16.26
CA LYS A 352 3.62 -1.83 16.32
C LYS A 352 4.15 -2.22 14.95
N MET A 353 3.32 -2.87 14.14
CA MET A 353 3.67 -3.21 12.77
C MET A 353 3.95 -1.96 11.92
N GLU A 354 3.04 -0.99 11.94
CA GLU A 354 3.16 0.23 11.15
C GLU A 354 4.39 1.04 11.57
N GLU A 355 4.71 1.08 12.87
CA GLU A 355 5.96 1.66 13.39
C GLU A 355 7.20 0.95 12.81
N MET A 356 7.20 -0.40 12.80
CA MET A 356 8.31 -1.19 12.25
C MET A 356 8.46 -1.04 10.74
N LYS A 357 7.34 -0.91 10.01
CA LYS A 357 7.33 -0.66 8.56
C LYS A 357 7.73 0.79 8.24
N GLY A 358 7.54 1.71 9.19
CA GLY A 358 7.76 3.15 9.04
C GLY A 358 6.71 3.85 8.17
N LYS A 359 5.62 3.16 7.81
CA LYS A 359 4.49 3.64 6.97
C LYS A 359 3.25 2.78 7.24
N LYS A 360 2.04 3.36 7.13
CA LYS A 360 0.78 2.61 7.28
C LYS A 360 0.59 1.54 6.20
N SER A 361 -0.05 0.44 6.55
CA SER A 361 -0.32 -0.65 5.61
C SER A 361 -1.53 -0.33 4.72
N SER A 362 -1.52 -0.77 3.46
CA SER A 362 -2.68 -0.56 2.56
C SER A 362 -3.89 -1.41 2.93
N VAL A 363 -3.74 -2.31 3.90
CA VAL A 363 -4.74 -3.32 4.28
C VAL A 363 -5.21 -3.19 5.72
N THR A 364 -4.78 -2.15 6.43
CA THR A 364 -5.13 -1.91 7.85
C THR A 364 -6.63 -1.73 8.04
N GLY A 365 -7.33 -1.14 7.06
CA GLY A 365 -8.79 -0.99 7.08
C GLY A 365 -9.58 -2.31 7.00
N ALA A 366 -8.93 -3.42 6.63
CA ALA A 366 -9.54 -4.76 6.70
C ALA A 366 -9.33 -5.45 8.06
N LEU A 367 -8.42 -4.92 8.90
CA LEU A 367 -8.07 -5.48 10.21
C LEU A 367 -8.74 -4.72 11.37
N ASN A 368 -8.98 -3.42 11.19
CA ASN A 368 -9.63 -2.56 12.18
C ASN A 368 -11.12 -2.45 11.83
N GLN A 369 -11.94 -3.37 12.34
CA GLN A 369 -13.40 -3.26 12.24
C GLN A 369 -14.08 -2.74 13.51
N ASP A 370 -13.33 -2.50 14.58
CA ASP A 370 -13.85 -1.93 15.82
C ASP A 370 -12.77 -1.00 16.40
N GLU A 371 -13.18 0.18 16.87
CA GLU A 371 -12.43 1.22 17.61
C GLU A 371 -11.68 2.28 16.76
N GLU A 372 -12.39 3.38 16.48
CA GLU A 372 -11.80 4.72 16.29
C GLU A 372 -11.87 5.47 17.62
N GLU A 373 -10.73 5.62 18.30
CA GLU A 373 -10.47 6.76 19.19
C GLU A 373 -8.97 6.82 19.54
N ASN A 374 -8.27 7.80 18.97
CA ASN A 374 -7.41 8.72 19.72
C ASN A 374 -6.75 9.71 18.75
N GLU A 375 -7.08 10.97 18.95
CA GLU A 375 -6.40 12.13 18.39
C GLU A 375 -5.04 12.29 19.08
N ASP A 376 -4.01 12.56 18.28
CA ASP A 376 -2.80 13.21 18.77
C ASP A 376 -2.46 14.41 17.89
N ILE A 377 -2.09 15.47 18.60
CA ILE A 377 -2.02 16.88 18.22
C ILE A 377 -0.92 17.14 17.17
N ILE A 378 -1.27 17.76 16.04
CA ILE A 378 -0.28 18.32 15.09
C ILE A 378 -0.38 19.85 15.09
N LYS A 379 0.76 20.48 15.42
CA LYS A 379 1.00 21.92 15.30
C LYS A 379 0.90 22.37 13.85
N THR A 380 0.01 23.31 13.58
CA THR A 380 -0.20 23.94 12.28
C THR A 380 0.88 24.99 11.98
N VAL A 381 1.51 24.86 10.81
CA VAL A 381 2.16 25.97 10.08
C VAL A 381 1.15 26.45 9.04
N THR A 382 0.79 27.72 9.10
CA THR A 382 -0.20 28.39 8.25
C THR A 382 0.31 28.54 6.81
N ILE A 383 -0.41 27.99 5.82
CA ILE A 383 -0.23 28.31 4.40
C ILE A 383 -1.57 28.84 3.88
N GLN A 384 -1.54 30.00 3.22
CA GLN A 384 -2.70 30.69 2.65
C GLN A 384 -3.34 29.85 1.51
N LYS A 385 -4.66 29.66 1.55
CA LYS A 385 -5.45 28.98 0.50
C LYS A 385 -5.40 29.77 -0.81
N LYS A 386 -5.17 29.11 -1.95
CA LYS A 386 -5.13 29.76 -3.29
C LYS A 386 -6.54 30.11 -3.76
N LYS A 387 -6.69 31.22 -4.51
CA LYS A 387 -7.97 31.61 -5.12
C LYS A 387 -8.34 30.67 -6.30
N PRO A 388 -9.63 30.47 -6.60
CA PRO A 388 -10.09 29.58 -7.68
C PRO A 388 -9.44 29.85 -9.05
N GLU A 389 -9.20 31.12 -9.37
CA GLU A 389 -8.61 31.59 -10.64
C GLU A 389 -7.13 31.22 -10.83
N GLN A 390 -6.49 30.61 -9.82
CA GLN A 390 -5.07 30.26 -9.80
C GLN A 390 -4.83 28.74 -9.71
N ILE A 391 -5.87 27.93 -9.94
CA ILE A 391 -5.81 26.47 -9.79
C ILE A 391 -6.02 25.83 -11.16
N ASP A 392 -4.93 25.45 -11.81
CA ASP A 392 -4.97 24.75 -13.10
C ASP A 392 -4.65 23.25 -12.94
N LYS A 393 -3.93 22.88 -11.88
CA LYS A 393 -3.43 21.51 -11.69
C LYS A 393 -3.59 20.98 -10.26
N ILE A 394 -4.36 19.90 -10.13
CA ILE A 394 -4.58 19.15 -8.88
C ILE A 394 -3.92 17.77 -8.98
N ILE A 395 -3.10 17.42 -7.99
CA ILE A 395 -2.35 16.16 -7.96
C ILE A 395 -2.70 15.35 -6.74
N PHE A 396 -3.18 14.13 -6.98
CA PHE A 396 -3.33 13.11 -5.95
C PHE A 396 -1.99 12.42 -5.74
N ALA A 397 -1.37 12.58 -4.56
CA ALA A 397 -0.09 11.96 -4.27
C ALA A 397 -0.21 10.85 -3.22
N CYS A 398 0.37 9.70 -3.54
CA CYS A 398 0.64 8.62 -2.58
C CYS A 398 2.09 8.15 -2.73
N ASP A 399 2.57 7.26 -1.86
CA ASP A 399 3.98 6.88 -1.82
C ASP A 399 4.50 6.26 -3.12
N ALA A 400 3.69 5.45 -3.80
CA ALA A 400 4.04 4.78 -5.06
C ALA A 400 3.37 5.40 -6.30
N GLY A 401 2.47 6.37 -6.13
CA GLY A 401 1.72 6.99 -7.21
C GLY A 401 0.67 6.10 -7.89
N MET A 402 0.36 4.93 -7.34
CA MET A 402 -0.62 3.98 -7.86
C MET A 402 -1.57 3.49 -6.75
N GLY A 403 -2.77 3.04 -7.10
CA GLY A 403 -3.78 2.53 -6.16
C GLY A 403 -4.83 3.57 -5.75
N SER A 404 -4.97 3.83 -4.45
CA SER A 404 -6.05 4.67 -3.89
C SER A 404 -6.01 6.12 -4.39
N SER A 405 -4.83 6.69 -4.62
CA SER A 405 -4.66 8.03 -5.21
C SER A 405 -5.11 8.11 -6.68
N ALA A 406 -4.92 7.04 -7.46
CA ALA A 406 -5.38 6.97 -8.85
C ALA A 406 -6.91 6.87 -8.91
N MET A 407 -7.53 6.14 -7.98
CA MET A 407 -8.99 6.08 -7.86
C MET A 407 -9.58 7.42 -7.40
N GLY A 408 -8.97 8.08 -6.41
CA GLY A 408 -9.37 9.43 -5.98
C GLY A 408 -9.28 10.47 -7.09
N ALA A 409 -8.17 10.47 -7.85
CA ALA A 409 -8.02 11.34 -9.03
C ALA A 409 -9.10 11.09 -10.09
N SER A 410 -9.44 9.82 -10.34
CA SER A 410 -10.49 9.45 -11.29
C SER A 410 -11.88 9.90 -10.82
N LEU A 411 -12.17 9.77 -9.51
CA LEU A 411 -13.42 10.22 -8.91
C LEU A 411 -13.59 11.74 -9.03
N LEU A 412 -12.57 12.51 -8.64
CA LEU A 412 -12.62 13.98 -8.73
C LEU A 412 -12.71 14.44 -10.18
N LYS A 413 -11.94 13.83 -11.09
CA LYS A 413 -12.02 14.09 -12.54
C LYS A 413 -13.42 13.84 -13.11
N ASN A 414 -14.09 12.77 -12.67
CA ASN A 414 -15.46 12.47 -13.08
C ASN A 414 -16.47 13.47 -12.49
N LYS A 415 -16.26 13.96 -11.26
CA LYS A 415 -17.08 15.04 -10.67
C LYS A 415 -16.90 16.35 -11.43
N PHE A 416 -15.65 16.75 -11.72
CA PHE A 416 -15.35 17.96 -12.49
C PHE A 416 -15.95 17.93 -13.90
N LYS A 417 -15.85 16.79 -14.59
CA LYS A 417 -16.46 16.60 -15.92
C LYS A 417 -17.99 16.73 -15.92
N LYS A 418 -18.66 16.37 -14.81
CA LYS A 418 -20.13 16.53 -14.68
C LYS A 418 -20.54 17.98 -14.41
N LEU A 419 -19.64 18.78 -13.85
CA LEU A 419 -19.87 20.17 -13.44
C LEU A 419 -19.22 21.18 -14.39
N ASP A 420 -18.68 20.70 -15.52
CA ASP A 420 -17.99 21.50 -16.56
C ASP A 420 -16.81 22.34 -16.01
N ILE A 421 -16.08 21.80 -15.03
CA ILE A 421 -14.89 22.42 -14.45
C ILE A 421 -13.64 21.96 -15.23
N ASP A 422 -12.95 22.89 -15.90
CA ASP A 422 -11.77 22.61 -16.72
C ASP A 422 -10.46 22.75 -15.93
N ILE A 423 -10.20 21.79 -15.03
CA ILE A 423 -8.98 21.72 -14.20
C ILE A 423 -8.31 20.34 -14.37
N SER A 424 -6.98 20.33 -14.51
CA SER A 424 -6.21 19.10 -14.70
C SER A 424 -6.04 18.30 -13.41
N VAL A 425 -6.66 17.12 -13.34
CA VAL A 425 -6.55 16.20 -12.20
C VAL A 425 -5.73 14.96 -12.58
N THR A 426 -4.62 14.71 -11.89
CA THR A 426 -3.75 13.54 -12.11
C THR A 426 -3.25 12.93 -10.81
N ASN A 427 -2.65 11.74 -10.85
CA ASN A 427 -2.00 11.10 -9.71
C ASN A 427 -0.49 10.92 -9.93
N LYS A 428 0.32 11.05 -8.87
CA LYS A 428 1.77 10.88 -8.89
C LYS A 428 2.30 10.26 -7.59
N ALA A 429 3.50 9.70 -7.65
CA ALA A 429 4.23 9.35 -6.43
C ALA A 429 4.67 10.62 -5.70
N ILE A 430 4.76 10.62 -4.37
CA ILE A 430 5.18 11.81 -3.60
C ILE A 430 6.54 12.33 -4.08
N ASN A 431 7.46 11.45 -4.44
CA ASN A 431 8.78 11.85 -4.93
C ASN A 431 8.75 12.48 -6.33
N ASP A 432 7.69 12.21 -7.10
CA ASP A 432 7.48 12.61 -8.49
C ASP A 432 6.43 13.73 -8.64
N ILE A 433 6.03 14.39 -7.54
CA ILE A 433 5.12 15.55 -7.62
C ILE A 433 5.88 16.68 -8.34
N PRO A 434 5.35 17.22 -9.45
CA PRO A 434 5.94 18.35 -10.15
C PRO A 434 5.80 19.64 -9.33
N ASN A 435 6.76 20.56 -9.48
CA ASN A 435 6.78 21.81 -8.71
C ASN A 435 5.69 22.81 -9.13
N ASP A 436 5.02 22.57 -10.26
CA ASP A 436 3.91 23.38 -10.79
C ASP A 436 2.53 22.87 -10.34
N ALA A 437 2.48 22.03 -9.31
CA ALA A 437 1.23 21.60 -8.71
C ALA A 437 0.57 22.74 -7.92
N ASP A 438 -0.70 23.02 -8.16
CA ASP A 438 -1.44 24.04 -7.41
C ASP A 438 -2.03 23.50 -6.13
N ILE A 439 -2.67 22.32 -6.23
CA ILE A 439 -3.22 21.59 -5.08
C ILE A 439 -2.65 20.18 -5.09
N VAL A 440 -2.17 19.73 -3.93
CA VAL A 440 -1.75 18.36 -3.69
C VAL A 440 -2.68 17.72 -2.68
N ILE A 441 -3.40 16.68 -3.11
CA ILE A 441 -4.29 15.90 -2.26
C ILE A 441 -3.54 14.64 -1.82
N THR A 442 -3.37 14.48 -0.50
CA THR A 442 -2.65 13.33 0.09
C THR A 442 -3.46 12.73 1.22
N HIS A 443 -3.18 11.47 1.54
CA HIS A 443 -3.62 10.92 2.82
C HIS A 443 -3.00 11.75 3.96
N LYS A 444 -3.72 11.97 5.08
CA LYS A 444 -3.24 12.79 6.21
C LYS A 444 -1.81 12.46 6.66
N ASP A 445 -1.48 11.16 6.73
CA ASP A 445 -0.15 10.68 7.14
C ASP A 445 0.98 10.94 6.12
N LEU A 446 0.62 11.31 4.89
CA LEU A 446 1.57 11.58 3.80
C LEU A 446 1.69 13.08 3.51
N THR A 447 0.85 13.91 4.12
CA THR A 447 0.79 15.34 3.88
C THR A 447 2.10 16.04 4.24
N ASP A 448 2.74 15.70 5.36
CA ASP A 448 4.00 16.33 5.75
C ASP A 448 5.14 16.03 4.77
N ARG A 449 5.16 14.81 4.22
CA ARG A 449 6.12 14.42 3.19
C ARG A 449 5.87 15.15 1.87
N ALA A 450 4.61 15.34 1.50
CA ALA A 450 4.23 16.11 0.32
C ALA A 450 4.57 17.61 0.49
N LYS A 451 4.32 18.17 1.68
CA LYS A 451 4.70 19.54 2.05
C LYS A 451 6.21 19.76 1.98
N ALA A 452 7.00 18.79 2.45
CA ALA A 452 8.45 18.86 2.33
C ALA A 452 8.96 18.83 0.87
N LYS A 453 8.23 18.17 -0.03
CA LYS A 453 8.59 18.07 -1.46
C LYS A 453 8.18 19.31 -2.26
N VAL A 454 6.92 19.74 -2.12
CA VAL A 454 6.36 20.91 -2.83
C VAL A 454 5.71 21.84 -1.80
N PRO A 455 6.48 22.65 -1.06
CA PRO A 455 5.94 23.53 -0.01
C PRO A 455 5.09 24.68 -0.56
N THR A 456 5.19 24.96 -1.86
CA THR A 456 4.49 26.05 -2.56
C THR A 456 3.09 25.70 -3.03
N ALA A 457 2.73 24.41 -3.03
CA ALA A 457 1.39 23.94 -3.38
C ALA A 457 0.47 23.99 -2.15
N GLU A 458 -0.84 24.15 -2.37
CA GLU A 458 -1.83 23.98 -1.32
C GLU A 458 -2.00 22.48 -1.03
N HIS A 459 -1.94 22.07 0.24
CA HIS A 459 -2.03 20.66 0.62
C HIS A 459 -3.36 20.36 1.29
N ILE A 460 -4.11 19.42 0.70
CA ILE A 460 -5.37 18.91 1.27
C ILE A 460 -5.12 17.51 1.79
N SER A 461 -5.35 17.33 3.09
CA SER A 461 -5.28 16.04 3.78
C SER A 461 -6.64 15.36 3.75
N VAL A 462 -6.67 14.09 3.35
CA VAL A 462 -7.88 13.25 3.41
C VAL A 462 -7.61 11.97 4.19
N ASP A 463 -8.63 11.44 4.88
CA ASP A 463 -8.55 10.14 5.56
C ASP A 463 -8.77 8.96 4.60
N ASN A 464 -9.53 9.17 3.52
CA ASN A 464 -9.77 8.14 2.51
C ASN A 464 -9.91 8.77 1.12
N PHE A 465 -9.18 8.23 0.14
CA PHE A 465 -9.22 8.74 -1.21
C PHE A 465 -10.55 8.47 -1.94
N LEU A 466 -11.32 7.46 -1.51
CA LEU A 466 -12.55 7.05 -2.19
C LEU A 466 -13.78 7.83 -1.71
N ASN A 467 -13.76 8.30 -0.46
CA ASN A 467 -14.89 9.00 0.13
C ASN A 467 -14.35 10.03 1.13
N SER A 468 -14.26 11.29 0.71
CA SER A 468 -13.86 12.39 1.58
C SER A 468 -14.77 13.59 1.32
N PRO A 469 -15.35 14.20 2.37
CA PRO A 469 -16.16 15.42 2.24
C PRO A 469 -15.33 16.58 1.69
N LYS A 470 -14.00 16.53 1.85
CA LYS A 470 -13.04 17.52 1.32
C LYS A 470 -13.11 17.70 -0.19
N TYR A 471 -13.61 16.71 -0.94
CA TYR A 471 -13.79 16.84 -2.38
C TYR A 471 -14.97 17.73 -2.73
N ASP A 472 -16.07 17.59 -1.99
CA ASP A 472 -17.26 18.39 -2.19
C ASP A 472 -17.01 19.82 -1.69
N GLU A 473 -16.29 20.00 -0.57
CA GLU A 473 -15.79 21.31 -0.13
C GLU A 473 -14.91 21.99 -1.19
N LEU A 474 -14.01 21.24 -1.83
CA LEU A 474 -13.14 21.76 -2.87
C LEU A 474 -13.93 22.15 -4.13
N ILE A 475 -14.92 21.35 -4.52
CA ILE A 475 -15.82 21.64 -5.63
C ILE A 475 -16.62 22.90 -5.33
N ASP A 476 -17.23 22.98 -4.15
CA ASP A 476 -18.04 24.13 -3.75
C ASP A 476 -17.20 25.39 -3.72
N ARG A 477 -15.98 25.34 -3.17
CA ARG A 477 -15.03 26.47 -3.19
C ARG A 477 -14.69 26.92 -4.62
N LEU A 478 -14.51 25.99 -5.55
CA LEU A 478 -14.21 26.30 -6.95
C LEU A 478 -15.42 26.90 -7.68
N LEU A 479 -16.65 26.58 -7.26
CA LEU A 479 -17.89 27.09 -7.85
C LEU A 479 -18.37 28.41 -7.24
N THR A 480 -18.23 28.61 -5.93
CA THR A 480 -18.75 29.79 -5.20
C THR A 480 -17.70 30.89 -5.04
N GLY A 481 -16.41 30.54 -5.11
CA GLY A 481 -15.30 31.48 -4.90
C GLY A 481 -15.13 31.97 -3.46
N GLU A 482 -15.88 31.43 -2.50
CA GLU A 482 -15.78 31.78 -1.10
C GLU A 482 -14.71 30.93 -0.40
N VAL A 483 -13.68 31.58 0.13
CA VAL A 483 -12.69 30.96 1.01
C VAL A 483 -13.23 31.04 2.44
N THR A 484 -13.81 29.95 2.93
CA THR A 484 -14.04 29.80 4.36
C THR A 484 -12.70 29.47 5.04
N ASP A 485 -12.24 30.37 5.91
CA ASP A 485 -11.07 30.15 6.76
C ASP A 485 -11.52 29.34 7.99
N ASP A 486 -11.06 28.09 8.11
CA ASP A 486 -11.19 27.29 9.32
C ASP A 486 -10.15 27.75 10.35
N SER A 487 -10.33 28.97 10.89
CA SER A 487 -9.53 29.43 12.02
C SER A 487 -10.26 30.33 13.00
N ASP A 488 -11.59 30.29 13.04
CA ASP A 488 -12.34 30.95 14.12
C ASP A 488 -13.56 30.12 14.55
N GLN A 489 -13.32 29.15 15.42
CA GLN A 489 -14.30 28.71 16.41
C GLN A 489 -13.62 28.61 17.77
N GLY A 490 -13.17 29.76 18.26
CA GLY A 490 -13.00 29.99 19.69
C GLY A 490 -14.34 30.40 20.28
N THR A 491 -14.85 29.59 21.22
CA THR A 491 -15.84 29.95 22.24
C THR A 491 -17.07 30.72 21.76
N GLU A 492 -18.17 30.02 21.50
CA GLU A 492 -19.49 30.63 21.64
C GLU A 492 -20.24 30.04 22.83
N GLU A 493 -20.71 30.99 23.63
CA GLU A 493 -21.47 30.84 24.86
C GLU A 493 -22.72 29.99 24.66
N THR A 494 -23.03 29.19 25.68
CA THR A 494 -24.37 28.67 25.93
C THR A 494 -25.37 29.83 26.03
N ALA A 495 -26.06 30.14 24.93
CA ALA A 495 -27.33 30.84 24.97
C ALA A 495 -28.46 29.82 25.23
N PRO A 496 -29.50 30.17 26.01
CA PRO A 496 -30.49 29.20 26.46
C PRO A 496 -31.32 28.69 25.28
N GLU A 497 -31.60 27.39 25.27
CA GLU A 497 -32.62 26.80 24.40
C GLU A 497 -33.97 27.52 24.60
N PRO A 498 -34.71 27.84 23.52
CA PRO A 498 -36.12 28.17 23.68
C PRO A 498 -36.83 26.90 24.15
N GLU A 499 -37.40 26.95 25.35
CA GLU A 499 -38.38 25.97 25.81
C GLU A 499 -39.54 25.96 24.81
N HIS A 500 -39.53 25.00 23.87
CA HIS A 500 -40.72 24.67 23.12
C HIS A 500 -41.67 23.95 24.08
N GLU A 501 -42.74 24.64 24.46
CA GLU A 501 -43.87 24.06 25.18
C GLU A 501 -44.37 22.81 24.45
N LYS A 502 -44.79 21.82 25.25
CA LYS A 502 -45.21 20.48 24.84
C LYS A 502 -46.32 20.52 23.78
N GLU A 503 -45.96 20.59 22.51
CA GLU A 503 -46.86 20.32 21.39
C GLU A 503 -46.85 18.82 21.06
N GLU A 504 -48.03 18.30 20.74
CA GLU A 504 -48.32 16.90 20.44
C GLU A 504 -47.54 16.46 19.18
N VAL A 505 -46.44 15.72 19.37
CA VAL A 505 -45.56 15.28 18.27
C VAL A 505 -46.21 14.15 17.49
N ASN A 506 -46.62 14.41 16.25
CA ASN A 506 -47.31 13.45 15.39
C ASN A 506 -46.44 12.96 14.22
N LYS A 507 -45.48 13.78 13.76
CA LYS A 507 -44.67 13.51 12.56
C LYS A 507 -43.18 13.85 12.75
N ILE A 508 -42.33 12.84 12.51
CA ILE A 508 -40.87 12.96 12.56
C ILE A 508 -40.27 12.65 11.19
N ILE A 509 -39.43 13.56 10.68
CA ILE A 509 -38.79 13.46 9.36
C ILE A 509 -37.27 13.32 9.49
N PHE A 510 -36.73 12.25 8.93
CA PHE A 510 -35.29 12.11 8.69
C PHE A 510 -34.91 12.76 7.36
N ALA A 511 -34.13 13.84 7.40
CA ALA A 511 -33.72 14.55 6.20
C ALA A 511 -32.22 14.36 5.87
N CYS A 512 -31.93 13.98 4.63
CA CYS A 512 -30.58 13.99 4.06
C CYS A 512 -30.60 14.57 2.63
N ASP A 513 -29.45 14.80 1.99
CA ASP A 513 -29.40 15.47 0.68
C ASP A 513 -30.26 14.80 -0.41
N ALA A 514 -30.24 13.47 -0.51
CA ALA A 514 -30.98 12.72 -1.52
C ALA A 514 -32.28 12.07 -0.99
N GLY A 515 -32.54 12.16 0.32
CA GLY A 515 -33.70 11.52 0.95
C GLY A 515 -33.69 9.99 0.96
N MET A 516 -32.56 9.33 0.67
CA MET A 516 -32.43 7.87 0.64
C MET A 516 -31.15 7.41 1.36
N GLY A 517 -31.05 6.11 1.68
CA GLY A 517 -29.86 5.52 2.30
C GLY A 517 -29.87 5.58 3.82
N SER A 518 -28.91 6.30 4.42
CA SER A 518 -28.71 6.35 5.88
C SER A 518 -29.91 6.95 6.63
N SER A 519 -30.58 7.96 6.07
CA SER A 519 -31.81 8.56 6.63
C SER A 519 -33.00 7.58 6.63
N ALA A 520 -33.12 6.74 5.60
CA ALA A 520 -34.16 5.70 5.52
C ALA A 520 -33.94 4.60 6.56
N MET A 521 -32.68 4.23 6.79
CA MET A 521 -32.32 3.27 7.83
C MET A 521 -32.52 3.85 9.24
N GLY A 522 -32.13 5.10 9.47
CA GLY A 522 -32.40 5.81 10.73
C GLY A 522 -33.90 5.91 11.05
N ALA A 523 -34.71 6.28 10.06
CA ALA A 523 -36.18 6.29 10.19
C ALA A 523 -36.74 4.90 10.54
N SER A 524 -36.20 3.84 9.95
CA SER A 524 -36.61 2.46 10.24
C SER A 524 -36.20 2.01 11.64
N LEU A 525 -35.03 2.42 12.12
CA LEU A 525 -34.55 2.15 13.48
C LEU A 525 -35.43 2.83 14.52
N LEU A 526 -35.74 4.11 14.33
CA LEU A 526 -36.61 4.84 15.26
C LEU A 526 -38.04 4.28 15.27
N LYS A 527 -38.61 3.92 14.10
CA LYS A 527 -39.89 3.20 14.03
C LYS A 527 -39.90 1.92 14.86
N ASN A 528 -38.81 1.14 14.78
CA ASN A 528 -38.71 -0.10 15.55
C ASN A 528 -38.58 0.15 17.05
N LYS A 529 -37.94 1.26 17.46
CA LYS A 529 -37.88 1.68 18.87
C LYS A 529 -39.26 2.14 19.38
N PHE A 530 -39.98 2.98 18.62
CA PHE A 530 -41.34 3.40 18.95
C PHE A 530 -42.34 2.24 19.03
N LYS A 531 -42.29 1.29 18.10
CA LYS A 531 -43.10 0.05 18.17
C LYS A 531 -42.83 -0.79 19.42
N LYS A 532 -41.59 -0.81 19.92
CA LYS A 532 -41.24 -1.52 21.16
C LYS A 532 -41.69 -0.77 22.42
N ALA A 533 -41.82 0.55 22.33
CA ALA A 533 -42.25 1.43 23.40
C ALA A 533 -43.76 1.72 23.41
N ASP A 534 -44.52 1.15 22.46
CA ASP A 534 -45.96 1.37 22.26
C ASP A 534 -46.34 2.83 21.95
N ILE A 535 -45.47 3.53 21.21
CA ILE A 535 -45.64 4.94 20.78
C ILE A 535 -46.10 4.96 19.32
N ASP A 536 -47.24 5.63 19.04
CA ASP A 536 -47.81 5.75 17.68
C ASP A 536 -47.54 7.13 17.06
N ILE A 537 -46.34 7.27 16.47
CA ILE A 537 -45.88 8.52 15.81
C ILE A 537 -45.45 8.21 14.37
N PHE A 538 -45.82 9.08 13.43
CA PHE A 538 -45.48 8.91 12.02
C PHE A 538 -44.03 9.31 11.73
N VAL A 539 -43.17 8.34 11.48
CA VAL A 539 -41.77 8.58 11.10
C VAL A 539 -41.59 8.37 9.59
N THR A 540 -40.87 9.23 8.88
CA THR A 540 -40.47 8.96 7.48
C THR A 540 -39.16 9.68 7.11
N ASN A 541 -38.63 9.44 5.92
CA ASN A 541 -37.43 10.08 5.39
C ASN A 541 -37.73 10.90 4.13
N LYS A 542 -37.06 12.04 3.97
CA LYS A 542 -37.20 12.94 2.82
C LYS A 542 -35.87 13.58 2.42
N ALA A 543 -35.79 14.08 1.20
CA ALA A 543 -34.68 14.94 0.82
C ALA A 543 -34.79 16.26 1.59
N ILE A 544 -33.67 16.91 1.88
CA ILE A 544 -33.68 18.18 2.63
C ILE A 544 -34.55 19.24 1.94
N ASN A 545 -34.54 19.26 0.60
CA ASN A 545 -35.36 20.15 -0.21
C ASN A 545 -36.85 19.74 -0.26
N ASP A 546 -37.22 18.58 0.28
CA ASP A 546 -38.59 18.02 0.25
C ASP A 546 -39.18 17.73 1.66
N ILE A 547 -38.56 18.25 2.73
CA ILE A 547 -39.18 18.29 4.07
C ILE A 547 -40.56 18.95 3.97
N PRO A 548 -41.64 18.28 4.43
CA PRO A 548 -42.99 18.83 4.43
C PRO A 548 -43.19 19.85 5.57
N ASP A 549 -44.07 20.82 5.36
CA ASP A 549 -44.31 21.92 6.31
C ASP A 549 -45.00 21.46 7.61
N ASP A 550 -45.57 20.25 7.63
CA ASP A 550 -46.26 19.64 8.76
C ASP A 550 -45.37 18.70 9.59
N ALA A 551 -44.05 18.82 9.46
CA ALA A 551 -43.09 18.07 10.27
C ALA A 551 -42.89 18.73 11.64
N ASP A 552 -43.11 17.98 12.72
CA ASP A 552 -42.92 18.48 14.09
C ASP A 552 -41.44 18.38 14.50
N ILE A 553 -40.79 17.26 14.15
CA ILE A 553 -39.37 17.03 14.43
C ILE A 553 -38.63 16.67 13.14
N VAL A 554 -37.52 17.35 12.88
CA VAL A 554 -36.61 17.05 11.76
C VAL A 554 -35.28 16.56 12.30
N ILE A 555 -34.91 15.32 11.94
CA ILE A 555 -33.65 14.69 12.31
C ILE A 555 -32.69 14.74 11.11
N THR A 556 -31.53 15.36 11.28
CA THR A 556 -30.53 15.55 10.21
C THR A 556 -29.13 15.20 10.67
N HIS A 557 -28.23 14.90 9.71
CA HIS A 557 -26.80 14.91 9.99
C HIS A 557 -26.37 16.32 10.41
N LYS A 558 -25.39 16.46 11.30
CA LYS A 558 -24.92 17.75 11.80
C LYS A 558 -24.60 18.78 10.71
N ASP A 559 -23.98 18.33 9.63
CA ASP A 559 -23.62 19.19 8.48
C ASP A 559 -24.84 19.74 7.73
N LEU A 560 -26.00 19.11 7.91
CA LEU A 560 -27.25 19.45 7.22
C LEU A 560 -28.26 20.16 8.14
N THR A 561 -28.00 20.24 9.45
CA THR A 561 -28.95 20.83 10.42
C THR A 561 -29.22 22.30 10.14
N ASN A 562 -28.21 23.10 9.78
CA ASN A 562 -28.42 24.51 9.46
C ASN A 562 -29.28 24.70 8.20
N ARG A 563 -29.10 23.84 7.19
CA ARG A 563 -29.92 23.86 5.97
C ARG A 563 -31.37 23.46 6.26
N ALA A 564 -31.59 22.48 7.14
CA ALA A 564 -32.92 22.09 7.56
C ALA A 564 -33.63 23.20 8.37
N LYS A 565 -32.91 23.85 9.29
CA LYS A 565 -33.40 25.01 10.06
C LYS A 565 -33.81 26.18 9.15
N ASN A 566 -33.01 26.48 8.13
CA ASN A 566 -33.34 27.53 7.16
C ASN A 566 -34.60 27.20 6.36
N LYS A 567 -34.89 25.92 6.15
CA LYS A 567 -36.04 25.48 5.35
C LYS A 567 -37.33 25.41 6.17
N LEU A 568 -37.28 24.85 7.37
CA LEU A 568 -38.43 24.71 8.26
C LEU A 568 -38.04 25.16 9.68
N PRO A 569 -37.98 26.48 9.95
CA PRO A 569 -37.52 26.99 11.24
C PRO A 569 -38.49 26.71 12.40
N THR A 570 -39.74 26.36 12.08
CA THR A 570 -40.82 26.11 13.04
C THR A 570 -40.79 24.71 13.64
N ALA A 571 -40.09 23.76 13.01
CA ALA A 571 -39.94 22.40 13.51
C ALA A 571 -38.81 22.29 14.53
N GLU A 572 -38.87 21.31 15.43
CA GLU A 572 -37.76 20.97 16.32
C GLU A 572 -36.66 20.25 15.51
N HIS A 573 -35.40 20.69 15.62
CA HIS A 573 -34.29 20.11 14.86
C HIS A 573 -33.36 19.30 15.75
N ILE A 574 -33.30 17.99 15.50
CA ILE A 574 -32.37 17.08 16.18
C ILE A 574 -31.19 16.78 15.25
N SER A 575 -30.01 17.21 15.69
CA SER A 575 -28.75 16.98 14.99
C SER A 575 -28.09 15.68 15.44
N VAL A 576 -27.71 14.79 14.51
CA VAL A 576 -27.01 13.54 14.81
C VAL A 576 -25.72 13.40 14.00
N ASP A 577 -24.68 12.80 14.58
CA ASP A 577 -23.43 12.49 13.87
C ASP A 577 -23.57 11.25 12.97
N ASN A 578 -24.47 10.32 13.31
CA ASN A 578 -24.70 9.13 12.51
C ASN A 578 -26.16 8.69 12.61
N PHE A 579 -26.82 8.52 11.46
CA PHE A 579 -28.21 8.09 11.41
C PHE A 579 -28.43 6.66 11.95
N LEU A 580 -27.40 5.80 11.94
CA LEU A 580 -27.51 4.40 12.35
C LEU A 580 -27.28 4.18 13.84
N SER A 581 -26.60 5.10 14.51
CA SER A 581 -26.21 4.98 15.91
C SER A 581 -26.14 6.37 16.54
N SER A 582 -27.24 6.80 17.16
CA SER A 582 -27.30 8.05 17.91
C SER A 582 -27.98 7.81 19.26
N PRO A 583 -27.35 8.19 20.38
CA PRO A 583 -27.97 8.09 21.70
C PRO A 583 -29.23 8.97 21.81
N LYS A 584 -29.32 10.02 20.98
CA LYS A 584 -30.49 10.91 20.91
C LYS A 584 -31.79 10.20 20.55
N TYR A 585 -31.73 9.02 19.93
CA TYR A 585 -32.95 8.24 19.65
C TYR A 585 -33.54 7.65 20.92
N ASP A 586 -32.70 7.21 21.85
CA ASP A 586 -33.16 6.66 23.13
C ASP A 586 -33.69 7.78 24.03
N GLU A 587 -33.01 8.94 24.04
CA GLU A 587 -33.51 10.15 24.71
C GLU A 587 -34.86 10.62 24.15
N LEU A 588 -35.02 10.60 22.82
CA LEU A 588 -36.27 10.98 22.17
C LEU A 588 -37.42 10.00 22.49
N VAL A 589 -37.11 8.69 22.56
CA VAL A 589 -38.09 7.67 22.97
C VAL A 589 -38.50 7.88 24.41
N GLU A 590 -37.56 8.12 25.33
CA GLU A 590 -37.88 8.40 26.74
C GLU A 590 -38.71 9.68 26.88
N ARG A 591 -38.34 10.75 26.16
CA ARG A 591 -39.05 12.03 26.19
C ARG A 591 -40.50 11.92 25.71
N LEU A 592 -40.76 11.07 24.71
CA LEU A 592 -42.08 10.90 24.10
C LEU A 592 -42.90 9.75 24.71
N LYS A 593 -42.37 9.06 25.71
CA LYS A 593 -43.08 7.96 26.40
C LYS A 593 -44.05 8.46 27.49
N ASP A 594 -43.84 9.69 27.96
CA ASP A 594 -44.64 10.34 29.01
C ASP A 594 -45.67 11.35 28.46
N ASN A 595 -45.78 11.44 27.12
CA ASN A 595 -46.87 12.13 26.39
C ASN A 595 -47.85 11.07 25.89
#